data_AF-A0A7V8XUX7-F1
#
_entry.id   AF-A0A7V8XUX7-F1
#
_cell.length_a   1.000
_cell.length_b   1.000
_cell.length_c   1.000
_cell.angle_alpha   90.00
_cell.angle_beta   90.00
_cell.angle_gamma   90.00
#
_symmetry.space_group_name_H-M   'P 1'
#
loop_
_entity.id
_entity.type
_entity.pdbx_description
1 polymer ?
#
loop_
_entity_poly.entity_id
_entity_poly.type
_entity_poly.pdbx_seq_one_letter_code
_entity_poly.pdbx_strand_id
1 'polypeptide(L)'
;MWLDGIAGTVVRLQSLGPRLIVLEATGGYERAVVAALAAAGLPIVVATPRQVRDFAKATGQLAKTDAWDADGLALFAERVRPTP
;
A
#
# COMPACT_ATOMS: atom_id res chain seq x y z
N MET A 1 -3.89 -18.78 12.32
CA MET A 1 -3.18 -17.72 13.08
C MET A 1 -2.52 -16.62 12.23
N TRP A 2 -2.06 -16.85 10.98
CA TRP A 2 -1.66 -15.76 10.06
C TRP A 2 -2.74 -15.38 9.03
N LEU A 3 -3.54 -16.36 8.57
CA LEU A 3 -4.64 -16.13 7.64
C LEU A 3 -5.76 -15.28 8.25
N ASP A 4 -5.95 -15.36 9.57
CA ASP A 4 -6.97 -14.60 10.30
C ASP A 4 -6.72 -13.08 10.20
N GLY A 5 -5.45 -12.65 10.17
CA GLY A 5 -5.08 -11.24 10.05
C GLY A 5 -5.33 -10.67 8.66
N ILE A 6 -5.01 -11.43 7.60
CA ILE A 6 -5.26 -11.00 6.21
C ILE A 6 -6.76 -10.96 5.93
N ALA A 7 -7.49 -12.01 6.30
CA ALA A 7 -8.94 -12.06 6.13
C ALA A 7 -9.65 -10.91 6.87
N GLY A 8 -9.27 -10.64 8.12
CA GLY A 8 -9.79 -9.49 8.88
C GLY A 8 -9.47 -8.15 8.22
N THR A 9 -8.28 -8.01 7.63
CA THR A 9 -7.89 -6.81 6.88
C THR A 9 -8.74 -6.61 5.62
N VAL A 10 -8.99 -7.68 4.87
CA VAL A 10 -9.86 -7.65 3.68
C VAL A 10 -11.27 -7.18 4.06
N VAL A 11 -11.88 -7.79 5.09
CA VAL A 11 -13.23 -7.42 5.55
C VAL A 11 -13.30 -5.95 5.98
N ARG A 12 -12.28 -5.49 6.70
CA ARG A 12 -12.19 -4.09 7.13
C ARG A 12 -12.09 -3.14 5.94
N LEU A 13 -11.25 -3.46 4.95
CA LEU A 13 -11.07 -2.62 3.76
C LEU A 13 -12.33 -2.62 2.89
N GLN A 14 -13.00 -3.75 2.71
CA GLN A 14 -14.31 -3.79 2.03
C GLN A 14 -15.32 -2.87 2.70
N SER A 15 -15.36 -2.85 4.04
CA SER A 15 -16.27 -1.99 4.80
C SER A 15 -15.94 -0.49 4.68
N LEU A 16 -14.67 -0.14 4.47
CA LEU A 16 -14.24 1.25 4.27
C LEU A 16 -14.47 1.74 2.83
N GLY A 17 -14.55 0.84 1.85
CA GLY A 17 -14.74 1.18 0.43
C GLY A 17 -13.66 2.11 -0.13
N PRO A 18 -12.35 1.83 0.03
CA PRO A 18 -11.29 2.71 -0.43
C PRO A 18 -11.28 2.82 -1.95
N ARG A 19 -11.04 4.03 -2.46
CA ARG A 19 -10.86 4.26 -3.90
C ARG A 19 -9.60 3.57 -4.45
N LEU A 20 -8.56 3.46 -3.63
CA LEU A 20 -7.28 2.85 -3.97
C LEU A 20 -6.57 2.42 -2.68
N ILE A 21 -5.96 1.25 -2.70
CA ILE A 21 -5.09 0.72 -1.65
C ILE A 21 -3.67 0.71 -2.19
N VAL A 22 -2.73 1.33 -1.47
CA VAL A 22 -1.31 1.29 -1.84
C VAL A 22 -0.53 0.49 -0.79
N LEU A 23 0.27 -0.45 -1.27
CA LEU A 23 1.20 -1.24 -0.47
C LEU A 23 2.63 -0.97 -0.95
N GLU A 24 3.57 -0.76 -0.04
CA GLU A 24 4.99 -0.76 -0.39
C GLU A 24 5.48 -2.21 -0.53
N ALA A 25 6.25 -2.50 -1.59
CA ALA A 25 6.88 -3.80 -1.74
C ALA A 25 8.02 -3.96 -0.72
N THR A 26 7.88 -4.95 0.16
CA THR A 26 8.83 -5.25 1.27
C THR A 26 9.63 -6.52 1.04
N GLY A 27 9.83 -6.90 -0.23
CA GLY A 27 10.65 -8.07 -0.59
C GLY A 27 9.91 -9.41 -0.52
N GLY A 28 8.57 -9.42 -0.60
CA GLY A 28 7.77 -10.62 -0.81
C GLY A 28 6.73 -10.92 0.27
N TYR A 29 6.79 -10.25 1.43
CA TYR A 29 5.80 -10.39 2.50
C TYR A 29 4.41 -9.89 2.09
N GLU A 30 4.37 -8.91 1.19
CA GLU A 30 3.13 -8.32 0.67
C GLU A 30 2.33 -9.27 -0.22
N ARG A 31 2.93 -10.33 -0.76
CA ARG A 31 2.32 -11.18 -1.81
C ARG A 31 1.01 -11.81 -1.37
N ALA A 32 0.93 -12.31 -0.13
CA ALA A 32 -0.29 -12.92 0.40
C ALA A 32 -1.42 -11.89 0.59
N VAL A 33 -1.06 -10.67 1.03
CA VAL A 33 -2.01 -9.57 1.21
C VAL A 33 -2.52 -9.09 -0.15
N VAL A 34 -1.62 -8.87 -1.11
CA VAL A 34 -1.97 -8.46 -2.49
C VAL A 34 -2.89 -9.49 -3.13
N ALA A 35 -2.56 -10.79 -3.02
CA ALA A 35 -3.39 -11.86 -3.58
C ALA A 35 -4.80 -11.88 -2.96
N ALA A 36 -4.90 -11.74 -1.63
CA ALA A 36 -6.19 -11.74 -0.94
C ALA A 36 -7.05 -10.52 -1.30
N LEU A 37 -6.45 -9.33 -1.34
CA LEU A 37 -7.16 -8.11 -1.71
C LEU A 37 -7.60 -8.13 -3.18
N ALA A 38 -6.74 -8.65 -4.08
CA ALA A 38 -7.07 -8.80 -5.49
C ALA A 38 -8.20 -9.81 -5.71
N ALA A 39 -8.17 -10.94 -4.99
CA ALA A 39 -9.24 -11.93 -5.01
C ALA A 39 -10.57 -11.36 -4.48
N ALA A 40 -10.52 -10.38 -3.59
CA ALA A 40 -11.69 -9.64 -3.08
C ALA A 40 -12.16 -8.51 -4.00
N GLY A 41 -11.53 -8.30 -5.17
CA GLY A 41 -11.88 -7.26 -6.14
C GLY A 41 -11.56 -5.84 -5.70
N LEU A 42 -10.67 -5.67 -4.72
CA LEU A 42 -10.30 -4.34 -4.22
C LEU A 42 -9.25 -3.68 -5.14
N PRO A 43 -9.29 -2.35 -5.34
CA PRO A 43 -8.31 -1.64 -6.16
C PRO A 43 -6.98 -1.49 -5.42
N ILE A 44 -5.93 -2.19 -5.86
CA ILE A 44 -4.62 -2.20 -5.17
C ILE A 44 -3.50 -1.83 -6.14
N VAL A 45 -2.53 -1.05 -5.65
CA VAL A 45 -1.24 -0.81 -6.30
C VAL A 45 -0.11 -1.21 -5.35
N VAL A 46 0.89 -1.90 -5.89
CA VAL A 46 2.15 -2.16 -5.18
C VAL A 46 3.19 -1.13 -5.61
N ALA A 47 3.50 -0.17 -4.73
CA ALA A 47 4.53 0.82 -4.95
C ALA A 47 5.91 0.21 -4.66
N THR A 48 6.86 0.41 -5.56
CA THR A 48 8.23 -0.03 -5.33
C THR A 48 8.94 0.91 -4.36
N PRO A 49 9.88 0.42 -3.52
CA PRO A 49 10.67 1.27 -2.63
C PRO A 49 11.38 2.41 -3.37
N ARG A 50 11.70 2.23 -4.66
CA ARG A 50 12.24 3.31 -5.50
C ARG A 50 11.22 4.43 -5.71
N GLN A 51 9.99 4.12 -6.11
CA GLN A 51 8.93 5.13 -6.33
C GLN A 51 8.62 5.90 -5.04
N VAL A 52 8.50 5.18 -3.92
CA VAL A 52 8.28 5.71 -2.58
C VAL A 52 9.39 6.71 -2.22
N ARG A 53 10.66 6.32 -2.39
CA ARG A 53 11.82 7.20 -2.12
C ARG A 53 11.90 8.39 -3.07
N ASP A 54 11.68 8.18 -4.37
CA ASP A 54 11.77 9.25 -5.36
C ASP A 54 10.69 10.32 -5.10
N PHE A 55 9.48 9.91 -4.72
CA PHE A 55 8.42 10.82 -4.30
C PHE A 55 8.80 11.57 -3.01
N ALA A 56 9.25 10.87 -1.97
CA ALA A 56 9.63 11.49 -0.70
C ALA A 56 10.75 12.53 -0.87
N LYS A 57 11.72 12.25 -1.77
CA LYS A 57 12.75 13.24 -2.15
C LYS A 57 12.13 14.47 -2.81
N ALA A 58 11.26 14.26 -3.79
CA ALA A 58 10.63 15.34 -4.54
C ALA A 58 9.71 16.24 -3.67
N THR A 59 9.14 15.70 -2.59
CA THR A 59 8.30 16.46 -1.66
C THR A 59 9.04 17.01 -0.44
N GLY A 60 10.36 16.79 -0.35
CA GLY A 60 11.16 17.22 0.81
C GLY A 60 10.86 16.45 2.10
N GLN A 61 10.15 15.32 2.02
CA GLN A 61 9.75 14.48 3.15
C GLN A 61 10.72 13.32 3.38
N LEU A 62 12.00 13.50 3.02
CA LEU A 62 13.00 12.44 3.13
C LEU A 62 13.35 12.14 4.60
N ALA A 63 12.60 11.23 5.22
CA ALA A 63 12.91 10.72 6.55
C ALA A 63 14.11 9.75 6.51
N LYS A 64 14.89 9.74 7.60
CA LYS A 64 15.98 8.77 7.85
C LYS A 64 15.38 7.38 8.19
N THR A 65 15.08 6.56 7.17
CA THR A 65 14.80 5.09 7.24
C THR A 65 13.55 4.65 8.07
N ASP A 66 12.77 3.58 7.82
CA ASP A 66 12.94 2.32 7.04
C ASP A 66 11.69 1.86 6.24
N ALA A 67 10.54 2.51 6.38
CA ALA A 67 9.37 2.34 5.51
C ALA A 67 8.58 3.65 5.62
N TRP A 68 8.16 4.21 4.49
CA TRP A 68 7.36 5.43 4.56
C TRP A 68 6.00 5.05 5.17
N ASP A 69 5.56 5.80 6.18
CA ASP A 69 4.33 5.47 6.91
C ASP A 69 3.09 5.45 6.00
N ALA A 70 1.98 4.93 6.54
CA ALA A 70 0.74 4.83 5.78
C ALA A 70 0.24 6.20 5.28
N ASP A 71 0.50 7.27 6.03
CA ASP A 71 0.13 8.64 5.65
C ASP A 71 0.93 9.11 4.43
N GLY A 72 2.21 8.77 4.37
CA GLY A 72 3.08 8.98 3.23
C GLY A 72 2.61 8.23 1.98
N LEU A 73 2.29 6.95 2.12
CA LEU A 73 1.75 6.16 1.01
C LEU A 73 0.38 6.66 0.54
N ALA A 74 -0.47 7.14 1.45
CA ALA A 74 -1.72 7.79 1.09
C ALA A 74 -1.49 9.08 0.30
N LEU A 75 -0.53 9.91 0.72
CA LEU A 75 -0.16 11.12 0.00
C LEU A 75 0.42 10.82 -1.39
N PHE A 76 1.26 9.78 -1.49
CA PHE A 76 1.72 9.27 -2.79
C PHE A 76 0.56 8.88 -3.68
N ALA A 77 -0.40 8.10 -3.16
CA ALA A 77 -1.59 7.67 -3.89
C ALA A 77 -2.40 8.86 -4.40
N GLU A 78 -2.59 9.88 -3.56
CA GLU A 78 -3.36 11.08 -3.89
C GLU A 78 -2.71 11.90 -5.01
N ARG A 79 -1.38 12.08 -4.95
CA ARG A 79 -0.65 12.96 -5.87
C ARG A 79 -0.18 12.28 -7.15
N VAL A 80 0.29 11.04 -7.06
CA VAL A 80 0.76 10.27 -8.23
C VAL A 80 -0.39 9.62 -8.96
N ARG A 81 -1.48 9.30 -8.26
CA ARG A 81 -2.68 8.62 -8.79
C ARG A 81 -2.32 7.39 -9.64
N PRO A 82 -1.55 6.45 -9.08
CA PRO A 82 -1.20 5.25 -9.83
C PRO A 82 -2.45 4.42 -10.12
N THR A 83 -2.43 3.74 -11.27
CA THR A 83 -3.53 2.87 -11.69
C THR A 83 -3.31 1.45 -11.16
N PRO A 84 -4.34 0.80 -10.58
CA PRO A 84 -4.33 -0.63 -10.23
C PRO A 84 -3.96 -1.54 -11.40
#